data_AF-A0A1B6HZV6-F1
#
_entry.id   AF-A0A1B6HZV6-F1
#
_cell.length_a   1.000
_cell.length_b   1.000
_cell.length_c   1.000
_cell.angle_alpha   90.00
_cell.angle_beta   90.00
_cell.angle_gamma   90.00
#
_symmetry.space_group_name_H-M   'P 1'
#
loop_
_entity.id
_entity.type
_entity.pdbx_description
1 polymer ?
#
loop_
_entity_poly.entity_id
_entity_poly.type
_entity_poly.pdbx_seq_one_letter_code
_entity_poly.pdbx_strand_id
1 'polypeptide(L)'
;IVRPLQYPITMTHRTVSFMIANVWLMPAFISFTPIFMGWYTTAAHQEFRKNNPSACIFVVNDYYAIISSSVSFWIPGIVMITMYYRIYKEAVRQRKALSRTSSNIILNSIHQ
;
A
#
# COMPACT_ATOMS: atom_id res chain seq x y z
N ILE A 1 4.43 12.32 -13.47
CA ILE A 1 3.36 12.47 -14.49
C ILE A 1 2.50 13.72 -14.33
N VAL A 2 2.12 14.14 -13.11
CA VAL A 2 1.20 15.27 -12.95
C VAL A 2 1.83 16.66 -12.71
N ARG A 3 3.10 16.71 -12.33
CA ARG A 3 3.95 17.92 -12.36
C ARG A 3 5.39 17.50 -12.68
N PRO A 4 5.93 17.82 -13.87
CA PRO A 4 7.25 17.32 -14.27
C PRO A 4 8.40 17.84 -13.38
N LEU A 5 8.22 18.97 -12.67
CA LEU A 5 9.28 19.58 -11.84
C LEU A 5 9.18 19.39 -10.31
N GLN A 6 8.03 18.96 -9.76
CA GLN A 6 7.86 18.87 -8.29
C GLN A 6 7.95 17.44 -7.74
N TYR A 7 8.03 16.44 -8.61
CA TYR A 7 8.26 15.05 -8.22
C TYR A 7 9.60 14.80 -7.47
N PRO A 8 10.73 15.46 -7.81
CA PRO A 8 11.99 15.22 -7.10
C PRO A 8 12.12 15.96 -5.75
N ILE A 9 11.23 16.93 -5.45
CA ILE A 9 11.39 17.82 -4.29
C ILE A 9 10.72 17.26 -3.01
N THR A 10 9.65 16.48 -3.13
CA THR A 10 8.94 15.91 -1.96
C THR A 10 9.21 14.44 -1.71
N MET A 11 9.75 13.72 -2.69
CA MET A 11 10.22 12.33 -2.56
C MET A 11 11.73 12.34 -2.35
N THR A 12 12.18 12.66 -1.13
CA THR A 12 13.60 12.51 -0.82
C THR A 12 13.99 11.04 -0.88
N HIS A 13 15.20 10.74 -1.36
CA HIS A 13 15.72 9.37 -1.41
C HIS A 13 15.63 8.66 -0.05
N ARG A 14 15.73 9.42 1.05
CA ARG A 14 15.54 8.90 2.42
C ARG A 14 14.12 8.41 2.64
N THR A 15 13.09 9.18 2.29
CA THR A 15 11.68 8.76 2.45
C THR A 15 11.37 7.51 1.64
N VAL A 16 11.83 7.44 0.39
CA VAL A 16 11.65 6.26 -0.47
C VAL A 16 12.39 5.04 0.10
N SER A 17 13.63 5.24 0.56
CA SER A 17 14.41 4.18 1.22
C SER A 17 13.73 3.66 2.49
N PHE A 18 13.18 4.55 3.33
CA PHE A 18 12.40 4.14 4.51
C PHE A 18 11.13 3.38 4.13
N MET A 19 10.40 3.79 3.09
CA MET A 19 9.21 3.08 2.63
C MET A 19 9.57 1.67 2.12
N ILE A 20 10.61 1.56 1.30
CA ILE A 20 11.11 0.27 0.79
C ILE A 20 11.56 -0.61 1.96
N ALA A 21 12.38 -0.08 2.88
CA ALA A 21 12.86 -0.83 4.04
C ALA A 21 11.69 -1.36 4.89
N ASN A 22 10.65 -0.54 5.14
CA ASN A 22 9.48 -0.99 5.89
C ASN A 22 8.68 -2.07 5.16
N VAL A 23 8.51 -1.95 3.83
CA VAL A 23 7.82 -2.95 3.01
C VAL A 23 8.54 -4.30 3.04
N TRP A 24 9.86 -4.33 3.19
CA TRP A 24 10.62 -5.58 3.28
C TRP A 24 10.73 -6.11 4.71
N LEU A 25 11.02 -5.23 5.68
CA LEU A 25 11.28 -5.63 7.05
C LEU A 25 10.01 -5.99 7.81
N MET A 26 8.88 -5.31 7.58
CA MET A 26 7.63 -5.60 8.30
C MET A 26 7.08 -7.00 7.99
N PRO A 27 6.93 -7.43 6.71
CA PRO A 27 6.47 -8.78 6.41
C PRO A 27 7.48 -9.84 6.84
N ALA A 28 8.79 -9.58 6.68
CA ALA A 28 9.82 -10.49 7.14
C ALA A 28 9.75 -10.67 8.66
N PHE A 29 9.62 -9.60 9.43
CA PHE A 29 9.52 -9.66 10.89
C PHE A 29 8.23 -10.37 11.33
N ILE A 30 7.09 -10.05 10.72
CA ILE A 30 5.80 -10.68 11.07
C ILE A 30 5.74 -12.14 10.64
N SER A 31 6.51 -12.55 9.62
CA SER A 31 6.57 -13.96 9.23
C SER A 31 7.55 -14.72 10.12
N PHE A 32 8.77 -14.19 10.33
CA PHE A 32 9.80 -14.89 11.08
C PHE A 32 9.46 -14.96 12.58
N THR A 33 9.07 -13.86 13.23
CA THR A 33 8.90 -13.83 14.68
C THR A 33 7.86 -14.85 15.21
N PRO A 34 6.65 -14.97 14.63
CA PRO A 34 5.62 -15.91 15.09
C PRO A 34 5.89 -17.37 14.71
N ILE A 35 6.64 -17.61 13.63
CA ILE A 35 7.05 -18.95 13.21
C ILE A 35 8.17 -19.46 14.12
N PHE A 36 9.21 -18.67 14.36
CA PHE A 36 10.33 -19.05 15.22
C PHE A 36 9.94 -19.16 16.69
N MET A 37 8.99 -18.35 17.17
CA MET A 37 8.49 -18.40 18.55
C MET A 37 7.31 -19.38 18.73
N GLY A 38 6.78 -19.97 17.64
CA GLY A 38 5.63 -20.87 17.67
C GLY A 38 4.30 -20.22 18.05
N TRP A 39 4.22 -18.89 18.11
CA TRP A 39 3.03 -18.12 18.54
C TRP A 39 1.99 -17.90 17.44
N TYR A 40 2.26 -18.39 16.22
CA TYR A 40 1.30 -18.27 15.11
C TYR A 40 -0.03 -18.99 15.38
N THR A 41 -0.07 -19.92 16.34
CA THR A 41 -1.21 -20.79 16.64
C THR A 41 -1.41 -20.98 18.15
N THR A 42 -2.62 -21.32 18.59
CA THR A 42 -2.97 -21.54 20.00
C THR A 42 -2.42 -22.88 20.50
N ALA A 43 -2.05 -22.98 21.78
CA ALA A 43 -1.53 -24.21 22.39
C ALA A 43 -2.45 -25.44 22.17
N ALA A 44 -3.78 -25.25 22.25
CA ALA A 44 -4.76 -26.29 21.97
C ALA A 44 -4.68 -26.83 20.52
N HIS A 45 -4.36 -25.98 19.55
CA HIS A 45 -4.26 -26.37 18.15
C HIS A 45 -2.94 -27.07 17.83
N GLN A 46 -1.86 -26.74 18.55
CA GLN A 46 -0.60 -27.47 18.50
C GLN A 46 -0.75 -28.89 19.03
N GLU A 47 -1.50 -29.07 20.13
CA GLU A 47 -1.80 -30.39 20.68
C GLU A 47 -2.67 -31.23 19.73
N PHE A 48 -3.70 -30.63 19.12
CA PHE A 48 -4.50 -31.29 18.08
C PHE A 48 -3.65 -31.75 16.89
N ARG A 49 -2.72 -30.91 16.41
CA ARG A 49 -1.77 -31.22 15.33
C ARG A 49 -0.82 -32.36 15.69
N LYS A 50 -0.38 -32.42 16.95
CA LYS A 50 0.47 -33.51 17.46
C LYS A 50 -0.27 -34.85 17.47
N ASN A 51 -1.56 -34.83 17.80
CA ASN A 51 -2.42 -36.02 17.86
C ASN A 51 -2.95 -36.44 16.47
N ASN A 52 -2.97 -35.54 15.49
CA ASN A 52 -3.47 -35.78 14.13
C ASN A 52 -2.42 -35.38 13.07
N PRO A 53 -1.33 -36.15 12.91
CA PRO A 53 -0.23 -35.79 12.01
C PRO A 53 -0.62 -35.79 10.52
N SER A 54 -1.71 -36.49 10.15
CA SER A 54 -2.24 -36.52 8.79
C SER A 54 -3.13 -35.31 8.45
N ALA A 55 -3.53 -34.50 9.43
CA ALA A 55 -4.38 -33.32 9.20
C ALA A 55 -3.54 -32.08 8.88
N CYS A 56 -3.52 -31.66 7.61
CA CYS A 56 -2.88 -30.42 7.19
C CYS A 56 -3.88 -29.25 7.23
N ILE A 57 -4.07 -28.66 8.41
CA ILE A 57 -4.92 -27.48 8.60
C ILE A 57 -4.06 -26.36 9.20
N PHE A 58 -4.05 -25.21 8.51
CA PHE A 58 -3.35 -24.01 8.97
C PHE A 58 -4.31 -23.16 9.79
N VAL A 59 -4.32 -23.39 11.10
CA VAL A 59 -5.10 -22.57 12.04
C VAL A 59 -4.20 -21.60 12.76
N VAL A 60 -4.48 -20.32 12.54
CA VAL A 60 -3.76 -19.20 13.12
C VAL A 60 -4.58 -18.55 14.22
N ASN A 61 -3.89 -17.92 15.17
CA ASN A 61 -4.55 -17.10 16.18
C ASN A 61 -5.15 -15.83 15.53
N ASP A 62 -6.28 -15.35 16.04
CA ASP A 62 -6.97 -14.16 15.56
C ASP A 62 -6.04 -12.95 15.51
N TYR A 63 -5.18 -12.78 16.53
CA TYR A 63 -4.20 -11.70 16.56
C TYR A 63 -3.20 -11.76 15.40
N TYR A 64 -2.69 -12.96 15.09
CA TYR A 64 -1.78 -13.15 13.95
C TYR A 64 -2.51 -12.95 12.62
N ALA A 65 -3.75 -13.42 12.50
CA ALA A 65 -4.57 -13.25 11.31
C ALA A 65 -4.81 -11.75 11.01
N ILE A 66 -5.10 -10.94 12.03
CA ILE A 66 -5.30 -9.50 11.88
C ILE A 66 -4.00 -8.81 11.45
N ILE A 67 -2.89 -9.03 12.19
CA ILE A 67 -1.61 -8.36 11.93
C ILE A 67 -1.06 -8.73 10.54
N SER A 68 -1.07 -10.02 10.19
CA SER A 68 -0.57 -10.50 8.89
C SER A 68 -1.39 -9.94 7.72
N SER A 69 -2.72 -9.91 7.88
CA SER A 69 -3.63 -9.32 6.90
C SER A 69 -3.45 -7.81 6.79
N SER A 70 -3.25 -7.10 7.91
CA SER A 70 -2.97 -5.67 7.93
C SER A 70 -1.74 -5.31 7.12
N VAL A 71 -0.64 -6.02 7.30
CA VAL A 71 0.61 -5.72 6.60
C VAL A 71 0.59 -6.14 5.13
N SER A 72 -0.09 -7.25 4.80
CA SER A 72 -0.09 -7.78 3.43
C SER A 72 -1.15 -7.12 2.54
N PHE A 73 -2.29 -6.72 3.11
CA PHE A 73 -3.44 -6.23 2.34
C PHE A 73 -3.78 -4.77 2.67
N TRP A 74 -3.94 -4.45 3.95
CA TRP A 74 -4.47 -3.13 4.34
C TRP A 74 -3.46 -2.00 4.13
N ILE A 75 -2.20 -2.17 4.56
CA ILE A 75 -1.16 -1.16 4.40
C ILE A 75 -0.88 -0.90 2.90
N PRO A 76 -0.61 -1.93 2.06
CA PRO A 76 -0.47 -1.72 0.62
C PRO A 76 -1.73 -1.13 -0.02
N GLY A 77 -2.92 -1.57 0.40
CA GLY A 77 -4.20 -1.07 -0.08
C GLY A 77 -4.40 0.42 0.18
N ILE A 78 -4.13 0.89 1.41
CA ILE A 78 -4.24 2.30 1.77
C ILE A 78 -3.23 3.15 0.97
N VAL A 79 -1.99 2.67 0.83
CA VAL A 79 -0.97 3.35 0.02
C VAL A 79 -1.42 3.47 -1.44
N MET A 80 -1.96 2.39 -2.01
CA MET A 80 -2.50 2.40 -3.37
C MET A 80 -3.65 3.41 -3.51
N ILE A 81 -4.65 3.36 -2.63
CA ILE A 81 -5.82 4.26 -2.66
C ILE A 81 -5.38 5.72 -2.60
N THR A 82 -4.49 6.07 -1.65
CA THR A 82 -4.01 7.44 -1.50
C THR A 82 -3.21 7.89 -2.72
N MET A 83 -2.35 7.04 -3.28
CA MET A 83 -1.61 7.34 -4.51
C MET A 83 -2.55 7.59 -5.69
N TYR A 84 -3.50 6.70 -5.93
CA TYR A 84 -4.49 6.84 -7.01
C TYR A 84 -5.36 8.08 -6.83
N TYR A 85 -5.79 8.39 -5.61
CA TYR A 85 -6.54 9.62 -5.33
C TYR A 85 -5.74 10.87 -5.69
N ARG A 86 -4.44 10.91 -5.33
CA ARG A 86 -3.56 12.03 -5.70
C ARG A 86 -3.37 12.14 -7.21
N ILE A 87 -3.20 11.00 -7.91
CA ILE A 87 -3.09 10.98 -9.38
C ILE A 87 -4.38 11.50 -10.01
N TYR A 88 -5.54 11.02 -9.57
CA TYR A 88 -6.85 11.44 -10.07
C TYR A 88 -7.08 12.94 -9.87
N LYS A 89 -6.81 13.46 -8.67
CA LYS A 89 -6.97 14.89 -8.36
C LYS A 89 -6.16 15.77 -9.31
N GLU A 90 -4.92 15.39 -9.56
CA GLU A 90 -4.06 16.16 -10.45
C GLU A 90 -4.43 15.97 -11.94
N ALA A 91 -4.92 14.80 -12.36
CA ALA A 91 -5.47 14.60 -13.70
C ALA A 91 -6.72 15.46 -13.97
N VAL A 92 -7.62 15.58 -12.99
CA VAL A 92 -8.78 16.49 -13.04
C VAL A 92 -8.32 17.95 -13.14
N ARG A 93 -7.26 18.32 -12.40
CA ARG A 93 -6.68 19.67 -12.47
C ARG A 93 -6.12 19.98 -13.86
N GLN A 94 -5.41 19.02 -14.47
CA GLN A 94 -4.90 19.16 -15.85
C GLN A 94 -6.04 19.31 -16.87
N ARG A 95 -7.10 18.52 -16.76
CA ARG A 95 -8.30 18.66 -17.63
C ARG A 95 -8.93 20.05 -17.52
N LYS A 96 -9.11 20.58 -16.30
CA LYS A 96 -9.67 21.93 -16.08
C LYS A 96 -8.75 23.05 -16.59
N ALA A 97 -7.43 22.87 -16.51
CA ALA A 97 -6.49 23.84 -17.06
C ALA A 97 -6.54 23.86 -18.59
N LEU A 98 -6.58 22.69 -19.24
CA LEU A 98 -6.67 22.58 -20.69
C LEU A 98 -7.96 23.21 -21.24
N SER A 99 -9.11 22.94 -20.60
CA SER A 99 -10.39 23.53 -21.05
C SER A 99 -10.39 25.06 -20.98
N ARG A 100 -9.79 25.65 -19.92
CA ARG A 100 -9.67 27.10 -19.79
C ARG A 100 -8.76 27.70 -20.87
N THR A 101 -7.61 27.08 -21.15
CA THR A 101 -6.71 27.54 -22.20
C THR A 101 -7.39 27.48 -23.57
N SER A 102 -8.08 26.38 -23.89
CA SER A 102 -8.85 26.26 -25.13
C SER A 102 -9.94 27.33 -25.27
N SER A 103 -10.69 27.64 -24.21
CA SER A 103 -11.70 28.71 -24.24
C SER A 103 -11.12 30.11 -24.43
N ASN A 104 -9.98 30.43 -23.80
CA ASN A 104 -9.33 31.74 -23.97
C ASN A 104 -8.76 31.91 -25.38
N ILE A 105 -8.22 30.85 -25.99
CA ILE A 105 -7.71 30.89 -27.38
C ILE A 105 -8.86 31.17 -28.35
N ILE A 106 -10.01 30.51 -28.19
CA ILE A 106 -11.19 30.74 -29.05
C ILE A 106 -11.70 32.18 -28.91
N LEU A 107 -11.79 32.71 -27.69
CA LEU A 107 -12.20 34.10 -27.44
C LEU A 107 -11.26 35.10 -28.12
N ASN A 108 -9.95 34.92 -28.01
CA ASN A 108 -8.98 35.79 -28.68
C ASN A 108 -9.06 35.70 -30.21
N SER A 109 -9.38 34.53 -30.77
CA SER A 109 -9.53 34.37 -32.23
C SER A 109 -10.78 35.03 -32.83
N ILE A 110 -11.80 35.31 -32.02
CA ILE A 110 -13.04 35.96 -32.48
C ILE A 110 -12.90 37.49 -32.46
N HIS A 111 -12.00 38.01 -31.62
CA HIS A 111 -11.84 39.45 -31.38
C HIS A 111 -10.78 40.11 -32.30
N GLN A 112 -10.24 39.35 -33.25
CA GLN A 112 -9.22 39.75 -34.22
C GLN A 112 -9.79 39.69 -35.64
#